data_AF-A0A7S1EQU1-F1
#
_entry.id   AF-A0A7S1EQU1-F1
#
_cell.length_a   1.000
_cell.length_b   1.000
_cell.length_c   1.000
_cell.angle_alpha   90.00
_cell.angle_beta   90.00
_cell.angle_gamma   90.00
#
_symmetry.space_group_name_H-M   'P 1'
#
loop_
_entity.id
_entity.type
_entity.pdbx_description
1 polymer ?
#
loop_
_entity_poly.entity_id
_entity_poly.type
_entity_poly.pdbx_seq_one_letter_code
_entity_poly.pdbx_strand_id
1 'polypeptide(L)'
;NFLVALLISAGTPMILMGDEYGHTKDGNNNAWCQDSELTYFQWSKIDPHSNEKGGNDADARALHRFFKLMIKFRRKNTILHREDFLRSKDIVWHGAQPNQADWNSSYNFLAFTMVDHENGEDIYVALNSGNNHYEVHLPDCRGGSWFRIVDTNLASPKDFTESKSVRIQDKYRLAPWSSIILKASRSGGEIFAGGNLLRSYSVAAELSRAGSIRGINTQDNEDETRRLKPGQPAVLRESESRVDLAVSSRSTLRSIGSTGRSFSRWDLSHV
;
A
#
# COMPACT_ATOMS: atom_id res chain seq x y z
N ASN A 1 13.44 -0.11 -5.12
CA ASN A 1 12.07 -0.03 -5.70
C ASN A 1 11.25 -1.29 -5.44
N PHE A 2 11.56 -2.46 -6.02
CA PHE A 2 10.73 -3.67 -5.83
C PHE A 2 10.48 -4.04 -4.36
N LEU A 3 11.53 -3.98 -3.51
CA LEU A 3 11.37 -4.16 -2.07
C LEU A 3 10.44 -3.13 -1.42
N VAL A 4 10.49 -1.87 -1.86
CA VAL A 4 9.60 -0.82 -1.36
C VAL A 4 8.17 -1.18 -1.70
N ALA A 5 7.86 -1.57 -2.94
CA ALA A 5 6.53 -2.03 -3.35
C ALA A 5 6.07 -3.25 -2.54
N LEU A 6 6.92 -4.26 -2.35
CA LEU A 6 6.61 -5.45 -1.56
C LEU A 6 6.30 -5.12 -0.09
N LEU A 7 7.16 -4.32 0.57
CA LEU A 7 7.06 -4.05 2.01
C LEU A 7 6.18 -2.86 2.38
N ILE A 8 5.68 -2.10 1.40
CA ILE A 8 4.65 -1.05 1.60
C ILE A 8 3.22 -1.55 1.30
N SER A 9 3.07 -2.62 0.51
CA SER A 9 1.75 -3.17 0.15
C SER A 9 1.03 -3.80 1.36
N ALA A 10 -0.30 -3.84 1.31
CA ALA A 10 -1.09 -4.59 2.30
C ALA A 10 -0.89 -6.12 2.13
N GLY A 11 -1.24 -6.89 3.17
CA GLY A 11 -1.11 -8.36 3.19
C GLY A 11 0.22 -8.87 3.77
N THR A 12 0.61 -10.10 3.43
CA THR A 12 1.78 -10.78 3.99
C THR A 12 2.89 -10.89 2.95
N PRO A 13 4.00 -10.13 3.07
CA PRO A 13 5.11 -10.22 2.13
C PRO A 13 5.93 -11.50 2.37
N MET A 14 6.44 -12.07 1.28
CA MET A 14 7.42 -13.16 1.28
C MET A 14 8.66 -12.69 0.53
N ILE A 15 9.84 -13.04 1.03
CA ILE A 15 11.15 -12.67 0.44
C ILE A 15 11.84 -13.98 0.06
N LEU A 16 12.44 -14.04 -1.13
CA LEU A 16 13.25 -15.19 -1.55
C LEU A 16 14.63 -15.11 -0.88
N MET A 17 15.14 -16.26 -0.44
CA MET A 17 16.48 -16.36 0.14
C MET A 17 17.54 -15.78 -0.80
N GLY A 18 18.26 -14.77 -0.33
CA GLY A 18 19.35 -14.11 -1.05
C GLY A 18 18.95 -12.78 -1.73
N ASP A 19 17.66 -12.49 -1.89
CA ASP A 19 17.20 -11.20 -2.42
C ASP A 19 17.70 -10.03 -1.53
N GLU A 20 17.88 -10.27 -0.24
CA GLU A 20 18.31 -9.25 0.72
C GLU A 20 19.72 -8.72 0.48
N TYR A 21 20.59 -9.47 -0.22
CA TYR A 21 21.93 -9.04 -0.60
C TYR A 21 22.14 -9.02 -2.12
N GLY A 22 21.10 -9.28 -2.92
CA GLY A 22 21.15 -9.27 -4.37
C GLY A 22 21.79 -10.53 -4.97
N HIS A 23 21.44 -11.70 -4.42
CA HIS A 23 21.94 -12.99 -4.90
C HIS A 23 21.71 -13.19 -6.40
N THR A 24 22.78 -13.44 -7.14
CA THR A 24 22.72 -13.74 -8.58
C THR A 24 22.62 -15.24 -8.83
N LYS A 25 21.84 -15.61 -9.85
CA LYS A 25 21.88 -16.94 -10.48
C LYS A 25 22.37 -16.85 -11.93
N ASP A 26 23.05 -15.76 -12.27
CA ASP A 26 23.65 -15.45 -13.56
C ASP A 26 22.70 -15.69 -14.75
N GLY A 27 21.44 -15.26 -14.57
CA GLY A 27 20.35 -15.40 -15.54
C GLY A 27 19.58 -16.72 -15.48
N ASN A 28 20.03 -17.72 -14.70
CA ASN A 28 19.32 -18.98 -14.53
C ASN A 28 18.07 -18.80 -13.64
N ASN A 29 16.90 -18.76 -14.27
CA ASN A 29 15.60 -18.64 -13.60
C ASN A 29 15.04 -19.98 -13.07
N ASN A 30 15.71 -21.11 -13.30
CA ASN A 30 15.24 -22.44 -12.92
C ASN A 30 16.38 -23.37 -12.45
N ALA A 31 17.09 -22.95 -11.40
CA ALA A 31 18.21 -23.70 -10.80
C ALA A 31 17.79 -24.93 -9.97
N TRP A 32 16.77 -25.69 -10.40
CA TRP A 32 16.15 -26.77 -9.61
C TRP A 32 17.05 -27.98 -9.34
N CYS A 33 18.03 -28.23 -10.21
CA CYS A 33 18.95 -29.37 -10.16
C CYS A 33 20.39 -28.98 -9.79
N GLN A 34 20.61 -27.79 -9.24
CA GLN A 34 21.93 -27.22 -9.00
C GLN A 34 22.28 -27.27 -7.50
N ASP A 35 23.26 -28.09 -7.15
CA ASP A 35 23.86 -28.19 -5.80
C ASP A 35 25.21 -27.47 -5.82
N SER A 36 25.18 -26.13 -5.71
CA SER A 36 26.35 -25.26 -5.87
C SER A 36 26.09 -23.85 -5.29
N GLU A 37 27.09 -22.99 -5.34
CA GLU A 37 27.04 -21.58 -4.94
C GLU A 37 25.86 -20.79 -5.56
N LEU A 38 25.34 -21.26 -6.71
CA LEU A 38 24.17 -20.73 -7.40
C LEU A 38 22.89 -20.81 -6.56
N THR A 39 22.77 -21.82 -5.69
CA THR A 39 21.60 -22.08 -4.84
C THR A 39 21.89 -21.90 -3.34
N TYR A 40 23.16 -21.84 -2.93
CA TYR A 40 23.57 -21.62 -1.54
C TYR A 40 23.45 -20.15 -1.10
N PHE A 41 23.22 -19.94 0.20
CA PHE A 41 23.29 -18.61 0.82
C PHE A 41 24.75 -18.15 0.96
N GLN A 42 25.04 -16.96 0.45
CA GLN A 42 26.40 -16.41 0.37
C GLN A 42 26.73 -15.52 1.58
N TRP A 43 27.00 -16.15 2.74
CA TRP A 43 27.19 -15.45 4.02
C TRP A 43 28.28 -14.36 3.99
N SER A 44 29.36 -14.56 3.24
CA SER A 44 30.44 -13.58 3.10
C SER A 44 29.99 -12.25 2.48
N LYS A 45 28.88 -12.23 1.72
CA LYS A 45 28.30 -11.02 1.12
C LYS A 45 27.74 -10.03 2.14
N ILE A 46 27.32 -10.51 3.31
CA ILE A 46 26.72 -9.68 4.37
C ILE A 46 27.60 -9.52 5.59
N ASP A 47 28.68 -10.30 5.70
CA ASP A 47 29.66 -10.21 6.77
C ASP A 47 30.49 -8.88 6.64
N PRO A 48 30.56 -8.04 7.69
CA PRO A 48 31.44 -6.87 7.71
C PRO A 48 32.93 -7.22 7.89
N HIS A 49 33.27 -8.46 8.25
CA HIS A 49 34.62 -8.93 8.52
C HIS A 49 35.18 -9.87 7.42
N SER A 50 34.41 -10.14 6.35
CA SER A 50 34.86 -10.98 5.25
C SER A 50 36.08 -10.37 4.56
N ASN A 51 37.18 -11.13 4.48
CA ASN A 51 38.38 -10.74 3.74
C ASN A 51 38.29 -10.99 2.22
N GLU A 52 37.17 -11.54 1.75
CA GLU A 52 36.87 -11.73 0.34
C GLU A 52 36.70 -10.37 -0.35
N LYS A 53 37.52 -10.11 -1.37
CA LYS A 53 37.53 -8.83 -2.08
C LYS A 53 36.66 -8.91 -3.35
N GLY A 54 35.36 -9.15 -3.16
CA GLY A 54 34.37 -9.01 -4.23
C GLY A 54 34.02 -7.54 -4.46
N GLY A 55 34.03 -7.09 -5.73
CA GLY A 55 33.75 -5.70 -6.08
C GLY A 55 32.35 -5.20 -5.69
N ASN A 56 31.41 -6.11 -5.43
CA ASN A 56 29.99 -5.80 -5.19
C ASN A 56 29.57 -5.98 -3.71
N ASP A 57 30.49 -6.35 -2.81
CA ASP A 57 30.13 -6.75 -1.44
C ASP A 57 29.71 -5.52 -0.58
N ALA A 58 30.13 -4.31 -0.97
CA ALA A 58 29.63 -3.07 -0.41
C ALA A 58 28.15 -2.83 -0.74
N ASP A 59 27.74 -3.10 -1.99
CA ASP A 59 26.35 -2.98 -2.43
C ASP A 59 25.47 -4.08 -1.84
N ALA A 60 26.00 -5.30 -1.72
CA ALA A 60 25.33 -6.41 -1.02
C ALA A 60 25.02 -6.05 0.45
N ARG A 61 26.00 -5.53 1.20
CA ARG A 61 25.79 -5.02 2.58
C ARG A 61 24.85 -3.80 2.62
N ALA A 62 24.91 -2.91 1.63
CA ALA A 62 24.01 -1.76 1.53
C ALA A 62 22.56 -2.19 1.30
N LEU A 63 22.32 -3.17 0.43
CA LEU A 63 21.00 -3.74 0.18
C LEU A 63 20.49 -4.46 1.44
N HIS A 64 21.33 -5.27 2.08
CA HIS A 64 20.96 -6.00 3.30
C HIS A 64 20.57 -5.05 4.46
N ARG A 65 21.32 -3.96 4.65
CA ARG A 65 20.93 -2.89 5.59
C ARG A 65 19.57 -2.28 5.22
N PHE A 66 19.34 -1.96 3.94
CA PHE A 66 18.06 -1.42 3.46
C PHE A 66 16.89 -2.40 3.71
N PHE A 67 17.10 -3.71 3.49
CA PHE A 67 16.14 -4.76 3.83
C PHE A 67 15.82 -4.79 5.32
N LYS A 68 16.83 -4.84 6.20
CA LYS A 68 16.62 -4.82 7.67
C LYS A 68 15.82 -3.60 8.11
N LEU A 69 16.10 -2.43 7.55
CA LEU A 69 15.42 -1.17 7.88
C LEU A 69 13.98 -1.12 7.35
N MET A 70 13.73 -1.55 6.11
CA MET A 70 12.37 -1.65 5.56
C MET A 70 11.50 -2.66 6.32
N ILE A 71 12.05 -3.81 6.73
CA ILE A 71 11.32 -4.81 7.54
C ILE A 71 11.00 -4.23 8.93
N LYS A 72 11.97 -3.56 9.58
CA LYS A 72 11.77 -2.87 10.87
C LYS A 72 10.71 -1.77 10.76
N PHE A 73 10.70 -1.00 9.67
CA PHE A 73 9.68 -0.01 9.38
C PHE A 73 8.30 -0.66 9.18
N ARG A 74 8.18 -1.70 8.34
CA ARG A 74 6.91 -2.40 8.13
C ARG A 74 6.32 -2.90 9.45
N ARG A 75 7.14 -3.53 10.30
CA ARG A 75 6.73 -4.06 11.61
C ARG A 75 6.34 -2.98 12.62
N LYS A 76 6.87 -1.74 12.50
CA LYS A 76 6.52 -0.64 13.39
C LYS A 76 5.17 0.02 13.03
N ASN A 77 4.79 0.05 11.75
CA ASN A 77 3.60 0.78 11.30
C ASN A 77 2.43 -0.19 11.02
N THR A 78 1.47 -0.25 11.94
CA THR A 78 0.31 -1.17 11.91
C THR A 78 -0.53 -1.05 10.65
N ILE A 79 -0.66 0.15 10.08
CA ILE A 79 -1.41 0.43 8.84
C ILE A 79 -0.96 -0.43 7.65
N LEU A 80 0.29 -0.90 7.64
CA LEU A 80 0.87 -1.72 6.57
C LEU A 80 0.52 -3.21 6.68
N HIS A 81 0.01 -3.67 7.82
CA HIS A 81 -0.23 -5.08 8.13
C HIS A 81 -1.55 -5.30 8.87
N ARG A 82 -2.62 -4.63 8.41
CA ARG A 82 -4.00 -4.81 8.89
C ARG A 82 -4.61 -6.13 8.39
N GLU A 83 -5.53 -6.67 9.17
CA GLU A 83 -6.38 -7.82 8.79
C GLU A 83 -7.51 -7.40 7.82
N ASP A 84 -7.97 -6.15 7.93
CA ASP A 84 -9.00 -5.54 7.09
C ASP A 84 -8.45 -4.93 5.79
N PHE A 85 -9.27 -4.92 4.73
CA PHE A 85 -9.05 -4.07 3.56
C PHE A 85 -9.06 -2.57 3.91
N LEU A 86 -8.13 -1.82 3.31
CA LEU A 86 -8.12 -0.36 3.32
C LEU A 86 -9.37 0.18 2.61
N ARG A 87 -10.02 1.17 3.21
CA ARG A 87 -11.20 1.86 2.66
C ARG A 87 -10.81 3.27 2.21
N SER A 88 -11.73 3.99 1.57
CA SER A 88 -11.51 5.38 1.10
C SER A 88 -11.10 6.39 2.19
N LYS A 89 -11.35 6.08 3.47
CA LYS A 89 -10.86 6.87 4.62
C LYS A 89 -9.43 6.52 5.05
N ASP A 90 -8.92 5.36 4.66
CA ASP A 90 -7.63 4.80 5.10
C ASP A 90 -6.51 5.05 4.08
N ILE A 91 -6.86 5.29 2.80
CA ILE A 91 -5.92 5.60 1.72
C ILE A 91 -6.48 6.67 0.79
N VAL A 92 -5.62 7.62 0.40
CA VAL A 92 -5.93 8.68 -0.57
C VAL A 92 -4.92 8.60 -1.71
N TRP A 93 -5.39 8.52 -2.95
CA TRP A 93 -4.55 8.40 -4.15
C TRP A 93 -4.18 9.77 -4.72
N HIS A 94 -3.00 9.85 -5.32
CA HIS A 94 -2.40 11.10 -5.82
C HIS A 94 -1.69 10.88 -7.15
N GLY A 95 -1.51 11.96 -7.90
CA GLY A 95 -0.55 12.02 -9.01
C GLY A 95 0.68 12.82 -8.58
N ALA A 96 1.33 13.50 -9.53
CA ALA A 96 2.33 14.50 -9.20
C ALA A 96 1.72 15.71 -8.43
N GLN A 97 0.40 15.88 -8.51
CA GLN A 97 -0.39 16.82 -7.71
C GLN A 97 -1.25 16.07 -6.66
N PRO A 98 -1.47 16.66 -5.46
CA PRO A 98 -2.32 16.07 -4.43
C PRO A 98 -3.73 15.79 -4.95
N ASN A 99 -4.27 14.63 -4.56
CA ASN A 99 -5.64 14.18 -4.86
C ASN A 99 -5.99 14.06 -6.36
N GLN A 100 -5.01 14.13 -7.26
CA GLN A 100 -5.18 14.05 -8.71
C GLN A 100 -4.50 12.79 -9.25
N ALA A 101 -4.98 11.62 -8.83
CA ALA A 101 -4.52 10.33 -9.37
C ALA A 101 -4.96 10.16 -10.83
N ASP A 102 -4.02 9.81 -11.71
CA ASP A 102 -4.28 9.59 -13.13
C ASP A 102 -4.20 8.10 -13.48
N TRP A 103 -5.38 7.47 -13.57
CA TRP A 103 -5.56 6.07 -13.92
C TRP A 103 -5.54 5.80 -15.44
N ASN A 104 -5.49 6.85 -16.26
CA ASN A 104 -5.55 6.78 -17.73
C ASN A 104 -4.18 7.05 -18.39
N SER A 105 -3.23 7.65 -17.67
CA SER A 105 -1.85 7.81 -18.13
C SER A 105 -1.12 6.48 -18.32
N SER A 106 0.05 6.51 -18.96
CA SER A 106 0.89 5.35 -19.29
C SER A 106 1.64 4.72 -18.09
N TYR A 107 0.97 4.63 -16.93
CA TYR A 107 1.28 3.74 -15.80
C TYR A 107 2.67 3.84 -15.13
N ASN A 108 3.40 4.93 -15.38
CA ASN A 108 4.79 5.08 -14.91
C ASN A 108 4.96 5.84 -13.58
N PHE A 109 3.87 6.29 -12.96
CA PHE A 109 3.90 6.99 -11.68
C PHE A 109 2.69 6.60 -10.82
N LEU A 110 2.92 6.36 -9.53
CA LEU A 110 1.87 6.10 -8.54
C LEU A 110 2.23 6.80 -7.23
N ALA A 111 1.29 7.56 -6.66
CA ALA A 111 1.45 8.13 -5.32
C ALA A 111 0.18 7.98 -4.48
N PHE A 112 0.36 7.89 -3.16
CA PHE A 112 -0.74 7.78 -2.20
C PHE A 112 -0.32 8.15 -0.78
N THR A 113 -1.29 8.56 0.03
CA THR A 113 -1.15 8.67 1.48
C THR A 113 -1.98 7.59 2.16
N MET A 114 -1.36 6.79 3.03
CA MET A 114 -2.06 5.95 3.99
C MET A 114 -2.26 6.73 5.28
N VAL A 115 -3.51 6.77 5.75
CA VAL A 115 -3.95 7.65 6.84
C VAL A 115 -3.97 6.89 8.15
N ASP A 116 -3.02 7.20 9.04
CA ASP A 116 -3.02 6.68 10.40
C ASP A 116 -4.02 7.50 11.25
N HIS A 117 -5.10 6.85 11.67
CA HIS A 117 -6.15 7.46 12.48
C HIS A 117 -5.88 7.37 13.99
N GLU A 118 -4.91 6.56 14.41
CA GLU A 118 -4.57 6.30 15.82
C GLU A 118 -3.45 7.25 16.28
N ASN A 119 -2.31 7.23 15.60
CA ASN A 119 -1.12 7.98 16.00
C ASN A 119 -0.95 9.28 15.20
N GLY A 120 -1.69 9.45 14.10
CA GLY A 120 -1.52 10.57 13.18
C GLY A 120 -0.23 10.55 12.35
N GLU A 121 0.44 9.40 12.37
CA GLU A 121 1.73 9.11 11.78
C GLU A 121 1.61 8.69 10.29
N ASP A 122 0.88 9.51 9.51
CA ASP A 122 0.54 9.25 8.10
C ASP A 122 1.74 8.86 7.24
N ILE A 123 1.55 7.98 6.26
CA ILE A 123 2.63 7.51 5.37
C ILE A 123 2.31 7.92 3.94
N TYR A 124 3.11 8.83 3.39
CA TYR A 124 3.08 9.20 1.99
C TYR A 124 4.09 8.36 1.20
N VAL A 125 3.67 7.86 0.04
CA VAL A 125 4.48 7.03 -0.86
C VAL A 125 4.37 7.59 -2.27
N ALA A 126 5.49 7.68 -2.97
CA ALA A 126 5.50 7.90 -4.42
C ALA A 126 6.51 6.97 -5.10
N LEU A 127 6.06 6.33 -6.18
CA LEU A 127 6.80 5.37 -6.98
C LEU A 127 6.86 5.91 -8.41
N ASN A 128 8.07 6.08 -8.93
CA ASN A 128 8.32 6.41 -10.34
C ASN A 128 8.99 5.22 -11.01
N SER A 129 8.26 4.52 -11.87
CA SER A 129 8.77 3.45 -12.74
C SER A 129 9.19 3.97 -14.13
N GLY A 130 8.98 5.26 -14.41
CA GLY A 130 9.34 5.92 -15.66
C GLY A 130 10.79 6.38 -15.76
N ASN A 131 11.14 6.78 -17.00
CA ASN A 131 12.42 7.38 -17.38
C ASN A 131 12.49 8.91 -17.15
N ASN A 132 11.39 9.53 -16.72
CA ASN A 132 11.28 10.97 -16.49
C ASN A 132 11.47 11.33 -15.02
N HIS A 133 11.84 12.59 -14.75
CA HIS A 133 11.74 13.15 -13.41
C HIS A 133 10.29 13.60 -13.14
N TYR A 134 9.85 13.50 -11.89
CA TYR A 134 8.62 14.12 -11.41
C TYR A 134 8.92 15.15 -10.33
N GLU A 135 8.35 16.35 -10.46
CA GLU A 135 8.19 17.26 -9.33
C GLU A 135 6.85 16.95 -8.67
N VAL A 136 6.93 16.37 -7.48
CA VAL A 136 5.78 15.87 -6.72
C VAL A 136 5.42 16.91 -5.67
N HIS A 137 4.19 17.41 -5.73
CA HIS A 137 3.61 18.28 -4.71
C HIS A 137 2.98 17.41 -3.62
N LEU A 138 3.35 17.63 -2.37
CA LEU A 138 2.88 16.83 -1.24
C LEU A 138 1.51 17.31 -0.75
N PRO A 139 0.62 16.39 -0.32
CA PRO A 139 -0.64 16.75 0.31
C PRO A 139 -0.39 17.39 1.69
N ASP A 140 -1.38 18.14 2.19
CA ASP A 140 -1.38 18.57 3.59
C ASP A 140 -1.33 17.36 4.53
N CYS A 141 -0.49 17.46 5.56
CA CYS A 141 -0.29 16.42 6.58
C CYS A 141 -1.06 16.70 7.87
N ARG A 142 -2.26 17.29 7.75
CA ARG A 142 -3.21 17.53 8.85
C ARG A 142 -2.56 18.37 9.97
N GLY A 143 -1.92 19.48 9.58
CA GLY A 143 -1.19 20.38 10.48
C GLY A 143 0.19 19.88 10.95
N GLY A 144 0.66 18.73 10.47
CA GLY A 144 1.98 18.19 10.79
C GLY A 144 3.12 18.68 9.88
N SER A 145 4.11 17.82 9.67
CA SER A 145 5.10 17.97 8.60
C SER A 145 5.58 16.61 8.10
N TRP A 146 5.91 16.54 6.81
CA TRP A 146 6.49 15.36 6.18
C TRP A 146 7.97 15.23 6.53
N PHE A 147 8.39 14.04 6.95
CA PHE A 147 9.78 13.68 7.17
C PHE A 147 10.14 12.48 6.31
N ARG A 148 11.29 12.56 5.63
CA ARG A 148 11.75 11.49 4.75
C ARG A 148 12.18 10.27 5.57
N ILE A 149 11.70 9.10 5.16
CA ILE A 149 12.12 7.80 5.70
C ILE A 149 12.95 7.06 4.66
N VAL A 150 12.42 6.93 3.43
CA VAL A 150 13.08 6.27 2.30
C VAL A 150 13.21 7.22 1.13
N ASP A 151 14.36 7.17 0.46
CA ASP A 151 14.56 7.78 -0.85
C ASP A 151 15.62 7.04 -1.67
N THR A 152 15.17 6.22 -2.63
CA THR A 152 16.07 5.42 -3.45
C THR A 152 16.83 6.23 -4.51
N ASN A 153 16.68 7.55 -4.56
CA ASN A 153 17.55 8.43 -5.36
C ASN A 153 18.93 8.63 -4.72
N LEU A 154 19.08 8.25 -3.44
CA LEU A 154 20.29 8.48 -2.67
C LEU A 154 21.10 7.19 -2.52
N ALA A 155 22.42 7.32 -2.50
CA ALA A 155 23.29 6.22 -2.15
C ALA A 155 23.19 5.87 -0.65
N SER A 156 23.40 4.59 -0.33
CA SER A 156 23.54 4.12 1.06
C SER A 156 24.62 4.92 1.82
N PRO A 157 24.40 5.26 3.10
CA PRO A 157 23.24 4.96 3.94
C PRO A 157 22.15 6.06 3.93
N LYS A 158 22.15 7.00 2.96
CA LYS A 158 21.23 8.16 2.94
C LYS A 158 19.85 7.85 2.32
N ASP A 159 19.76 6.73 1.62
CA ASP A 159 18.58 6.03 1.12
C ASP A 159 17.54 5.68 2.20
N PHE A 160 17.98 5.50 3.45
CA PHE A 160 17.12 5.23 4.60
C PHE A 160 17.47 6.13 5.80
N THR A 161 16.49 6.82 6.36
CA THR A 161 16.70 7.77 7.46
C THR A 161 16.52 7.09 8.83
N GLU A 162 17.63 6.87 9.54
CA GLU A 162 17.63 6.13 10.82
C GLU A 162 17.55 7.00 12.08
N SER A 163 18.01 8.26 12.04
CA SER A 163 18.23 9.07 13.26
C SER A 163 17.94 10.57 13.12
N LYS A 164 18.34 11.21 12.03
CA LYS A 164 18.09 12.65 11.78
C LYS A 164 16.91 12.83 10.83
N SER A 165 15.74 13.16 11.37
CA SER A 165 14.52 13.41 10.59
C SER A 165 14.72 14.54 9.57
N VAL A 166 14.76 14.21 8.28
CA VAL A 166 14.86 15.20 7.20
C VAL A 166 13.47 15.72 6.88
N ARG A 167 13.13 16.93 7.37
CA ARG A 167 11.86 17.59 7.06
C ARG A 167 11.81 17.95 5.56
N ILE A 168 10.72 17.58 4.91
CA ILE A 168 10.40 17.96 3.54
C ILE A 168 9.42 19.14 3.57
N GLN A 169 9.52 20.02 2.57
CA GLN A 169 8.62 21.16 2.38
C GLN A 169 7.37 20.72 1.59
N ASP A 170 6.85 21.57 0.70
CA ASP A 170 5.68 21.34 -0.14
C ASP A 170 5.97 20.46 -1.37
N LYS A 171 7.22 20.41 -1.84
CA LYS A 171 7.62 19.70 -3.07
C LYS A 171 8.75 18.70 -2.85
N TYR A 172 8.78 17.66 -3.68
CA TYR A 172 9.89 16.72 -3.79
C TYR A 172 10.22 16.41 -5.26
N ARG A 173 11.50 16.42 -5.64
CA ARG A 173 11.95 15.99 -6.96
C ARG A 173 12.33 14.52 -6.93
N LEU A 174 11.55 13.70 -7.62
CA LEU A 174 11.72 12.25 -7.75
C LEU A 174 12.43 11.97 -9.07
N ALA A 175 13.58 11.29 -9.06
CA ALA A 175 14.31 10.97 -10.28
C ALA A 175 13.73 9.71 -10.99
N PRO A 176 14.15 9.42 -12.23
CA PRO A 176 13.77 8.20 -12.95
C PRO A 176 14.00 6.93 -12.12
N TRP A 177 13.12 5.94 -12.27
CA TRP A 177 13.21 4.65 -11.56
C TRP A 177 13.53 4.78 -10.07
N SER A 178 12.70 5.52 -9.32
CA SER A 178 12.92 5.74 -7.90
C SER A 178 11.65 5.65 -7.06
N SER A 179 11.81 5.62 -5.73
CA SER A 179 10.73 5.51 -4.77
C SER A 179 11.05 6.30 -3.51
N ILE A 180 10.06 7.01 -2.99
CA ILE A 180 10.14 7.70 -1.70
C ILE A 180 9.07 7.19 -0.74
N ILE A 181 9.42 7.16 0.55
CA ILE A 181 8.46 7.07 1.66
C ILE A 181 8.72 8.25 2.58
N LEU A 182 7.68 9.05 2.81
CA LEU A 182 7.67 10.09 3.82
C LEU A 182 6.69 9.69 4.93
N LYS A 183 6.98 10.11 6.15
CA LYS A 183 6.12 9.91 7.31
C LYS A 183 5.77 11.26 7.93
N ALA A 184 4.50 11.48 8.21
CA ALA A 184 4.05 12.66 8.91
C ALA A 184 4.46 12.57 10.38
N SER A 185 4.90 13.69 10.94
CA SER A 185 4.95 13.88 12.38
C SER A 185 4.23 15.18 12.72
N ARG A 186 3.35 15.12 13.73
CA ARG A 186 2.67 16.28 14.29
C ARG A 186 3.51 16.79 15.45
N SER A 187 3.83 18.09 15.44
CA SER A 187 4.30 18.75 16.64
C SER A 187 3.23 18.59 17.71
N GLY A 188 3.56 17.91 18.82
CA GLY A 188 2.62 17.61 19.89
C GLY A 188 2.04 18.90 20.48
N GLY A 189 0.79 19.19 20.14
CA GLY A 189 0.19 20.50 20.43
C GLY A 189 -1.26 20.67 20.03
N GLU A 190 -1.93 19.65 19.48
CA GLU A 190 -3.39 19.65 19.30
C GLU A 190 -3.91 18.22 19.14
N ILE A 191 -4.26 17.58 20.28
CA ILE A 191 -5.18 16.44 20.26
C ILE A 191 -6.56 17.05 20.03
N PHE A 192 -7.09 16.94 18.81
CA PHE A 192 -8.46 17.34 18.48
C PHE A 192 -9.48 16.40 19.14
N ALA A 193 -9.63 16.55 20.45
CA ALA A 193 -10.66 15.91 21.24
C ALA A 193 -12.01 16.61 21.02
N GLY A 194 -12.74 16.18 19.99
CA GLY A 194 -14.17 16.44 19.84
C GLY A 194 -14.57 17.45 18.76
N GLY A 195 -15.49 17.03 17.90
CA GLY A 195 -16.36 17.93 17.12
C GLY A 195 -15.78 18.50 15.82
N ASN A 196 -16.42 18.17 14.70
CA ASN A 196 -16.31 18.88 13.41
C ASN A 196 -14.92 19.02 12.78
N LEU A 197 -14.37 17.89 12.30
CA LEU A 197 -13.65 17.90 11.01
C LEU A 197 -14.26 16.93 9.99
N LEU A 198 -15.59 17.01 9.83
CA LEU A 198 -16.25 16.64 8.58
C LEU A 198 -16.09 17.77 7.54
N ARG A 199 -14.86 18.17 7.23
CA ARG A 199 -14.58 18.77 5.92
C ARG A 199 -14.37 17.62 4.94
N SER A 200 -15.47 17.30 4.27
CA SER A 200 -15.60 16.25 3.27
C SER A 200 -14.55 16.36 2.17
N TYR A 201 -13.53 15.51 2.19
CA TYR A 201 -12.86 15.08 0.96
C TYR A 201 -13.71 14.01 0.28
N SER A 202 -14.83 14.44 -0.30
CA SER A 202 -15.60 13.66 -1.27
C SER A 202 -15.36 14.25 -2.66
N VAL A 203 -14.35 13.73 -3.37
CA VAL A 203 -14.21 13.97 -4.82
C VAL A 203 -15.06 12.93 -5.57
N ALA A 204 -16.36 12.91 -5.27
CA ALA A 204 -17.31 11.93 -5.81
C ALA A 204 -18.80 12.36 -5.67
N ALA A 205 -19.16 13.62 -5.94
CA ALA A 205 -20.57 14.06 -5.92
C ALA A 205 -20.95 15.26 -6.81
N GLU A 206 -20.03 15.94 -7.50
CA GLU A 206 -20.28 17.29 -8.05
C GLU A 206 -20.60 17.33 -9.56
N LEU A 207 -21.40 16.36 -10.04
CA LEU A 207 -22.02 16.38 -11.38
C LEU A 207 -23.55 16.11 -11.37
N SER A 208 -24.21 16.16 -10.20
CA SER A 208 -25.66 15.91 -10.07
C SER A 208 -26.45 17.08 -9.45
N ARG A 209 -25.87 18.29 -9.42
CA ARG A 209 -26.52 19.51 -8.89
C ARG A 209 -26.42 20.72 -9.82
N ALA A 210 -26.70 20.51 -11.09
CA ALA A 210 -27.02 21.59 -12.04
C ALA A 210 -28.32 21.22 -12.77
N GLY A 211 -29.47 21.66 -12.23
CA GLY A 211 -30.77 21.43 -12.89
C GLY A 211 -31.96 21.13 -11.98
N SER A 212 -32.31 22.03 -11.05
CA SER A 212 -33.72 22.23 -10.65
C SER A 212 -33.91 23.52 -9.86
N ILE A 213 -34.50 24.54 -10.48
CA ILE A 213 -35.16 25.66 -9.78
C ILE A 213 -36.53 25.90 -10.42
N ARG A 214 -37.56 25.58 -9.63
CA ARG A 214 -38.96 26.05 -9.68
C ARG A 214 -39.80 25.69 -10.93
N GLY A 215 -40.98 25.13 -10.66
CA GLY A 215 -41.98 24.79 -11.66
C GLY A 215 -43.10 25.83 -11.78
N ILE A 216 -44.08 25.51 -12.62
CA ILE A 216 -45.35 26.21 -12.81
C ILE A 216 -46.47 25.15 -12.80
N ASN A 217 -47.61 25.47 -12.17
CA ASN A 217 -48.80 24.62 -12.08
C ASN A 217 -49.56 24.53 -13.42
N THR A 218 -50.16 23.36 -13.67
CA THR A 218 -51.51 23.13 -14.25
C THR A 218 -51.76 21.61 -14.15
N GLN A 219 -52.58 21.14 -13.22
CA GLN A 219 -54.02 20.86 -13.38
C GLN A 219 -54.39 19.93 -14.56
N ASP A 220 -54.89 18.75 -14.17
CA ASP A 220 -56.04 18.01 -14.68
C ASP A 220 -56.22 17.83 -16.21
N ASN A 221 -56.17 16.57 -16.65
CA ASN A 221 -57.28 15.98 -17.40
C ASN A 221 -57.25 14.44 -17.38
N GLU A 222 -58.43 13.84 -17.42
CA GLU A 222 -58.67 12.39 -17.44
C GLU A 222 -58.68 11.83 -18.88
N ASP A 223 -58.83 10.50 -18.96
CA ASP A 223 -59.24 9.71 -20.12
C ASP A 223 -58.35 9.65 -21.39
N GLU A 224 -57.83 8.46 -21.71
CA GLU A 224 -58.49 7.62 -22.72
C GLU A 224 -57.97 6.16 -22.70
N THR A 225 -58.76 5.23 -23.27
CA THR A 225 -58.46 3.79 -23.31
C THR A 225 -58.33 3.27 -24.75
N ARG A 226 -57.76 2.04 -24.90
CA ARG A 226 -57.63 1.23 -26.15
C ARG A 226 -56.39 1.58 -26.99
N ARG A 227 -55.74 0.67 -27.74
CA ARG A 227 -56.06 -0.69 -28.25
C ARG A 227 -54.80 -1.59 -28.28
N LEU A 228 -54.98 -2.91 -28.34
CA LEU A 228 -53.90 -3.92 -28.43
C LEU A 228 -53.90 -4.68 -29.78
N LYS A 229 -52.76 -5.36 -30.05
CA LYS A 229 -52.51 -6.51 -30.99
C LYS A 229 -52.09 -6.19 -32.44
N PRO A 230 -51.40 -7.13 -33.13
CA PRO A 230 -50.33 -8.03 -32.65
C PRO A 230 -49.15 -8.22 -33.65
N GLY A 231 -48.03 -8.82 -33.20
CA GLY A 231 -46.98 -9.31 -34.12
C GLY A 231 -45.72 -9.86 -33.43
N GLN A 232 -45.67 -11.18 -33.21
CA GLN A 232 -44.47 -11.95 -32.81
C GLN A 232 -44.52 -13.34 -33.44
N PRO A 233 -43.36 -13.97 -33.64
CA PRO A 233 -42.89 -15.03 -32.73
C PRO A 233 -41.55 -14.61 -32.07
N ALA A 234 -41.22 -14.90 -30.79
CA ALA A 234 -41.09 -16.20 -30.12
C ALA A 234 -40.07 -17.12 -30.84
N VAL A 235 -39.09 -17.78 -30.23
CA VAL A 235 -38.76 -18.13 -28.82
C VAL A 235 -37.20 -18.06 -28.70
N LEU A 236 -36.48 -17.95 -27.58
CA LEU A 236 -36.63 -18.36 -26.18
C LEU A 236 -36.14 -17.27 -25.19
N ARG A 237 -36.29 -17.56 -23.88
CA ARG A 237 -35.46 -17.08 -22.76
C ARG A 237 -35.15 -18.30 -21.88
N GLU A 238 -33.97 -18.36 -21.27
CA GLU A 238 -33.80 -19.03 -19.99
C GLU A 238 -33.53 -17.96 -18.92
N SER A 239 -34.20 -18.12 -17.79
CA SER A 239 -34.08 -17.26 -16.62
C SER A 239 -34.34 -18.09 -15.38
N GLU A 240 -33.32 -18.34 -14.57
CA GLU A 240 -33.51 -18.88 -13.23
C GLU A 240 -33.04 -17.87 -12.20
N SER A 241 -34.01 -17.25 -11.54
CA SER A 241 -33.84 -16.66 -10.22
C SER A 241 -34.41 -17.65 -9.20
N ARG A 242 -33.59 -18.08 -8.23
CA ARG A 242 -34.10 -18.69 -7.00
C ARG A 242 -33.45 -18.05 -5.77
N VAL A 243 -34.27 -17.94 -4.74
CA VAL A 243 -34.04 -17.19 -3.51
C VAL A 243 -34.32 -18.12 -2.33
N ASP A 244 -33.60 -17.90 -1.23
CA ASP A 244 -33.76 -18.45 0.12
C ASP A 244 -33.62 -19.98 0.34
N LEU A 245 -32.69 -20.35 1.23
CA LEU A 245 -33.04 -20.58 2.65
C LEU A 245 -31.79 -20.78 3.53
N ALA A 246 -31.81 -20.18 4.72
CA ALA A 246 -30.75 -20.35 5.71
C ALA A 246 -30.91 -21.67 6.49
N VAL A 247 -29.80 -22.35 6.78
CA VAL A 247 -29.76 -23.43 7.79
C VAL A 247 -28.66 -23.11 8.81
N SER A 248 -29.10 -22.90 10.04
CA SER A 248 -28.24 -22.85 11.22
C SER A 248 -27.91 -24.28 11.68
N SER A 249 -26.63 -24.57 11.93
CA SER A 249 -26.24 -25.71 12.76
C SER A 249 -25.13 -25.32 13.73
N ARG A 250 -25.53 -25.10 14.99
CA ARG A 250 -24.58 -25.13 16.11
C ARG A 250 -24.17 -26.58 16.34
N SER A 251 -22.87 -26.84 16.43
CA SER A 251 -22.34 -28.02 17.12
C SER A 251 -21.43 -27.57 18.26
N THR A 252 -21.71 -28.06 19.46
CA THR A 252 -20.95 -27.78 20.69
C THR A 252 -20.55 -29.12 21.31
N LEU A 253 -19.51 -29.11 22.13
CA LEU A 253 -18.94 -30.26 22.87
C LEU A 253 -17.97 -31.12 22.03
N ARG A 254 -16.85 -31.62 22.57
CA ARG A 254 -16.35 -31.57 23.96
C ARG A 254 -14.82 -31.66 23.99
N SER A 255 -14.22 -31.26 25.12
CA SER A 255 -12.78 -31.42 25.34
C SER A 255 -12.40 -32.87 25.66
N ILE A 256 -11.22 -33.27 25.20
CA ILE A 256 -10.37 -34.32 25.79
C ILE A 256 -8.97 -33.72 25.86
N GLY A 257 -8.28 -33.87 26.99
CA GLY A 257 -6.97 -33.26 27.23
C GLY A 257 -5.87 -34.29 27.48
N SER A 258 -4.69 -33.77 27.85
CA SER A 258 -3.43 -34.49 28.10
C SER A 258 -2.74 -35.00 26.81
N THR A 259 -1.40 -35.01 26.67
CA THR A 259 -0.30 -34.55 27.54
C THR A 259 0.68 -33.69 26.72
N GLY A 260 1.45 -32.81 27.38
CA GLY A 260 2.23 -31.77 26.69
C GLY A 260 3.72 -32.08 26.51
N ARG A 261 4.42 -31.15 25.85
CA ARG A 261 5.82 -30.81 26.10
C ARG A 261 6.02 -29.32 25.89
N SER A 262 6.59 -28.65 26.88
CA SER A 262 7.00 -27.26 26.79
C SER A 262 8.22 -27.13 25.88
N PHE A 263 8.18 -26.24 24.89
CA PHE A 263 9.39 -25.72 24.26
C PHE A 263 9.66 -24.30 24.75
N SER A 264 10.89 -24.07 25.19
CA SER A 264 11.34 -22.83 25.79
C SER A 264 11.44 -21.70 24.77
N ARG A 265 11.04 -20.52 25.23
CA ARG A 265 11.15 -19.23 24.55
C ARG A 265 12.63 -18.86 24.40
N TRP A 266 13.13 -18.77 23.18
CA TRP A 266 14.47 -18.23 22.91
C TRP A 266 14.41 -16.69 22.85
N ASP A 267 15.13 -16.06 23.77
CA ASP A 267 15.38 -14.63 23.80
C ASP A 267 16.53 -14.32 22.82
N LEU A 268 16.31 -13.38 21.90
CA LEU A 268 17.31 -12.88 20.97
C LEU A 268 17.56 -11.40 21.24
N SER A 269 18.20 -11.16 22.37
CA SER A 269 18.94 -9.95 22.67
C SER A 269 20.45 -10.24 22.47
N HIS A 270 21.15 -9.35 21.74
CA HIS A 270 22.56 -9.43 21.32
C HIS A 270 22.88 -10.30 20.07
N VAL A 271 22.55 -9.78 18.86
CA VAL A 271 23.48 -9.60 17.72
C VAL A 271 23.04 -8.37 16.92
#